data_AF-A0A1G0VKD3-F1
#
_entry.id   AF-A0A1G0VKD3-F1
#
_cell.length_a   1.000
_cell.length_b   1.000
_cell.length_c   1.000
_cell.angle_alpha   90.00
_cell.angle_beta   90.00
_cell.angle_gamma   90.00
#
_symmetry.space_group_name_H-M   'P 1'
#
loop_
_entity.id
_entity.type
_entity.pdbx_description
1 polymer ?
#
loop_
_entity_poly.entity_id
_entity_poly.type
_entity_poly.pdbx_seq_one_letter_code
_entity_poly.pdbx_strand_id
1 'polypeptide(L)'
;MIFKIEISSRKDFSKVYELFNYTLPSNSTVILDFKGINFFEPLDIILFSMCVIELKNKNLLVKYVHPQKKLVDYYLTQIGLVEFCKTNYSQPATITTIQSKTAMPLRRITISTMNEYIELAKGYFSHLCDSKDLDFLNLTISELINNVNDHSLSKIDAYIFSQFYPKLNTIKVVVGDLGIGIPNSVNEYRRKLKQSILTDKEAILWAIDKNTSTKSRPHNRGKGFDNLIEFTNYNKSIMYIYSNSAILAVSQKRKALFDNTIANFKGTLIQMEIYVDNLPPIANIEEDFWELNQF
;
A
#
# COMPACT_ATOMS: atom_id res chain seq x y z
N MET A 1 28.39 4.13 -14.38
CA MET A 1 28.11 2.72 -14.74
C MET A 1 26.68 2.61 -15.27
N ILE A 2 26.34 1.54 -16.00
CA ILE A 2 24.98 1.30 -16.50
C ILE A 2 24.52 -0.08 -16.00
N PHE A 3 23.38 -0.13 -15.34
CA PHE A 3 22.71 -1.34 -14.88
C PHE A 3 21.40 -1.47 -15.64
N LYS A 4 21.19 -2.58 -16.35
CA LYS A 4 19.93 -2.85 -17.03
C LYS A 4 19.24 -4.01 -16.30
N ILE A 5 18.01 -3.78 -15.84
CA ILE A 5 17.23 -4.74 -15.06
C ILE A 5 15.93 -5.02 -15.82
N GLU A 6 15.73 -6.27 -16.20
CA GLU A 6 14.46 -6.73 -16.78
C GLU A 6 13.44 -7.03 -15.68
N ILE A 7 12.26 -6.42 -15.81
CA ILE A 7 11.10 -6.58 -14.94
C ILE A 7 9.95 -7.17 -15.78
N SER A 8 9.74 -8.47 -15.65
CA SER A 8 8.68 -9.21 -16.35
C SER A 8 7.58 -9.67 -15.39
N SER A 9 7.82 -9.60 -14.08
CA SER A 9 6.91 -9.98 -13.00
C SER A 9 7.26 -9.26 -11.69
N ARG A 10 6.35 -9.28 -10.71
CA ARG A 10 6.56 -8.69 -9.37
C ARG A 10 7.85 -9.14 -8.68
N LYS A 11 8.18 -10.44 -8.75
CA LYS A 11 9.41 -10.97 -8.13
C LYS A 11 10.69 -10.36 -8.71
N ASP A 12 10.65 -9.83 -9.94
CA ASP A 12 11.84 -9.24 -10.55
C ASP A 12 12.25 -7.91 -9.89
N PHE A 13 11.36 -7.29 -9.09
CA PHE A 13 11.74 -6.15 -8.25
C PHE A 13 12.87 -6.50 -7.27
N SER A 14 13.07 -7.77 -6.90
CA SER A 14 14.22 -8.21 -6.12
C SER A 14 15.56 -7.74 -6.67
N LYS A 15 15.70 -7.72 -8.00
CA LYS A 15 16.92 -7.26 -8.69
C LYS A 15 17.17 -5.77 -8.46
N VAL A 16 16.11 -4.98 -8.28
CA VAL A 16 16.19 -3.54 -8.00
C VAL A 16 16.51 -3.32 -6.52
N TYR A 17 15.81 -4.03 -5.62
CA TYR A 17 16.08 -3.97 -4.17
C TYR A 17 17.49 -4.44 -3.80
N GLU A 18 18.04 -5.40 -4.54
CA GLU A 18 19.43 -5.81 -4.39
C GLU A 18 20.41 -4.64 -4.58
N LEU A 19 20.14 -3.72 -5.52
CA LEU A 19 20.96 -2.52 -5.71
C LEU A 19 21.03 -1.64 -4.46
N PHE A 20 20.04 -1.71 -3.56
CA PHE A 20 20.04 -0.88 -2.36
C PHE A 20 21.11 -1.28 -1.35
N ASN A 21 21.62 -2.51 -1.45
CA ASN A 21 22.70 -3.02 -0.62
C ASN A 21 24.09 -2.57 -1.09
N TYR A 22 24.19 -1.88 -2.24
CA TYR A 22 25.45 -1.40 -2.79
C TYR A 22 25.53 0.13 -2.78
N THR A 23 26.76 0.63 -2.58
CA THR A 23 27.09 2.04 -2.83
C THR A 23 27.50 2.19 -4.28
N LEU A 24 26.55 2.60 -5.13
CA LEU A 24 26.82 2.85 -6.54
C LEU A 24 27.40 4.26 -6.75
N PRO A 25 28.30 4.47 -7.72
CA PRO A 25 28.79 5.80 -8.05
C PRO A 25 27.64 6.72 -8.47
N SER A 26 27.65 7.97 -8.00
CA SER A 26 26.67 8.99 -8.39
C SER A 26 26.58 9.11 -9.92
N ASN A 27 25.39 9.43 -10.42
CA ASN A 27 25.05 9.49 -11.84
C ASN A 27 25.19 8.15 -12.61
N SER A 28 25.39 7.02 -11.91
CA SER A 28 25.19 5.72 -12.54
C SER A 28 23.75 5.58 -13.03
N THR A 29 23.58 4.95 -14.19
CA THR A 29 22.27 4.81 -14.83
C THR A 29 21.68 3.44 -14.52
N VAL A 30 20.46 3.42 -14.00
CA VAL A 30 19.64 2.21 -13.86
C VAL A 30 18.55 2.26 -14.92
N ILE A 31 18.53 1.27 -15.81
CA ILE A 31 17.53 1.10 -16.87
C ILE A 31 16.58 0.01 -16.42
N LEU A 32 15.33 0.38 -16.11
CA LEU A 32 14.26 -0.56 -15.81
C LEU A 32 13.57 -0.95 -17.11
N ASP A 33 13.72 -2.21 -17.52
CA ASP A 33 13.18 -2.74 -18.78
C ASP A 33 11.88 -3.49 -18.52
N PHE A 34 10.76 -2.90 -18.98
CA PHE A 34 9.41 -3.43 -18.79
C PHE A 34 8.89 -4.20 -20.00
N LYS A 35 9.70 -4.51 -21.02
CA LYS A 35 9.20 -5.16 -22.24
C LYS A 35 8.35 -6.40 -21.97
N GLY A 36 8.76 -7.23 -21.01
CA GLY A 36 8.10 -8.49 -20.67
C GLY A 36 6.92 -8.37 -19.69
N ILE A 37 6.63 -7.19 -19.12
CA ILE A 37 5.54 -7.05 -18.17
C ILE A 37 4.18 -7.04 -18.88
N ASN A 38 3.26 -7.84 -18.34
CA ASN A 38 1.95 -8.04 -18.95
C ASN A 38 0.83 -7.25 -18.29
N PHE A 39 1.05 -6.85 -17.03
CA PHE A 39 0.07 -6.19 -16.19
C PHE A 39 0.76 -5.62 -14.94
N PHE A 40 0.27 -4.49 -14.44
CA PHE A 40 0.63 -3.95 -13.13
C PHE A 40 -0.60 -3.97 -12.24
N GLU A 41 -0.48 -4.57 -11.05
CA GLU A 41 -1.44 -4.36 -9.97
C GLU A 41 -1.09 -3.09 -9.17
N PRO A 42 -2.02 -2.55 -8.37
CA PRO A 42 -1.77 -1.37 -7.55
C PRO A 42 -0.57 -1.56 -6.60
N LEU A 43 -0.37 -2.80 -6.14
CA LEU A 43 0.81 -3.18 -5.37
C LEU A 43 2.12 -2.99 -6.14
N ASP A 44 2.13 -3.37 -7.42
CA ASP A 44 3.30 -3.22 -8.29
C ASP A 44 3.61 -1.74 -8.57
N ILE A 45 2.57 -0.90 -8.65
CA ILE A 45 2.69 0.55 -8.78
C ILE A 45 3.40 1.16 -7.56
N ILE A 46 3.03 0.76 -6.35
CA ILE A 46 3.68 1.25 -5.12
C ILE A 46 5.12 0.74 -5.03
N LEU A 47 5.36 -0.55 -5.28
CA LEU A 47 6.72 -1.12 -5.31
C LEU A 47 7.63 -0.38 -6.29
N PHE A 48 7.15 -0.16 -7.52
CA PHE A 48 7.89 0.58 -8.53
C PHE A 48 8.21 1.99 -8.06
N SER A 49 7.21 2.70 -7.54
CA SER A 49 7.34 4.12 -7.16
C SER A 49 8.37 4.30 -6.05
N MET A 50 8.28 3.47 -5.01
CA MET A 50 9.26 3.44 -3.92
C MET A 50 10.66 3.13 -4.44
N CYS A 51 10.80 2.15 -5.36
CA CYS A 51 12.10 1.80 -5.91
C CYS A 51 12.74 2.96 -6.68
N VAL A 52 11.98 3.60 -7.57
CA VAL A 52 12.48 4.70 -8.39
C VAL A 52 12.86 5.90 -7.54
N ILE A 53 12.05 6.22 -6.53
CA ILE A 53 12.32 7.34 -5.63
C ILE A 53 13.60 7.10 -4.84
N GLU A 54 13.79 5.91 -4.26
CA GLU A 54 15.01 5.56 -3.53
C GLU A 54 16.26 5.63 -4.45
N LEU A 55 16.19 5.10 -5.66
CA LEU A 55 17.29 5.19 -6.63
C LEU A 55 17.64 6.66 -6.95
N LYS A 56 16.63 7.51 -7.16
CA LYS A 56 16.83 8.95 -7.41
C LYS A 56 17.42 9.66 -6.19
N ASN A 57 17.00 9.30 -4.97
CA ASN A 57 17.51 9.85 -3.72
C ASN A 57 19.00 9.51 -3.51
N LYS A 58 19.45 8.37 -4.07
CA LYS A 58 20.87 8.00 -4.14
C LYS A 58 21.63 8.68 -5.30
N ASN A 59 21.06 9.72 -5.93
CA ASN A 59 21.63 10.42 -7.08
C ASN A 59 21.93 9.51 -8.28
N LEU A 60 21.06 8.52 -8.54
CA LEU A 60 21.14 7.66 -9.71
C LEU A 60 20.20 8.15 -10.82
N LEU A 61 20.62 7.97 -12.07
CA LEU A 61 19.79 8.27 -13.24
C LEU A 61 18.90 7.07 -13.54
N VAL A 62 17.58 7.23 -13.43
CA VAL A 62 16.63 6.16 -13.76
C VAL A 62 16.07 6.38 -15.17
N LYS A 63 16.20 5.37 -16.03
CA LYS A 63 15.63 5.32 -17.38
C LYS A 63 14.70 4.12 -17.50
N TYR A 64 13.78 4.18 -18.46
CA TYR A 64 12.75 3.16 -18.65
C TYR A 64 12.78 2.64 -20.08
N VAL A 65 12.58 1.34 -20.25
CA VAL A 65 12.17 0.75 -21.52
C VAL A 65 10.70 0.40 -21.39
N HIS A 66 9.89 0.94 -22.29
CA HIS A 66 8.43 0.82 -22.25
C HIS A 66 7.97 -0.65 -22.40
N PRO A 67 6.82 -1.02 -21.80
CA PRO A 67 6.19 -2.31 -22.03
C PRO A 67 5.94 -2.58 -23.52
N GLN A 68 6.12 -3.82 -23.96
CA GLN A 68 5.79 -4.20 -25.34
C GLN A 68 4.28 -4.14 -25.59
N LYS A 69 3.47 -4.42 -24.56
CA LYS A 69 2.01 -4.31 -24.62
C LYS A 69 1.58 -2.86 -24.50
N LYS A 70 1.11 -2.29 -25.62
CA LYS A 70 0.61 -0.90 -25.71
C LYS A 70 -0.44 -0.55 -24.65
N LEU A 71 -1.33 -1.48 -24.30
CA LEU A 71 -2.34 -1.24 -23.26
C LEU A 71 -1.73 -1.04 -21.87
N VAL A 72 -0.64 -1.76 -21.56
CA VAL A 72 0.07 -1.60 -20.29
C VAL A 72 0.79 -0.25 -20.26
N ASP A 73 1.50 0.09 -21.33
CA ASP A 73 2.17 1.38 -21.47
C ASP A 73 1.19 2.57 -21.40
N TYR A 74 0.04 2.43 -22.08
CA TYR A 74 -1.05 3.40 -22.00
C TYR A 74 -1.55 3.55 -20.57
N TYR A 75 -1.83 2.45 -19.86
CA TYR A 75 -2.27 2.49 -18.46
C TYR A 75 -1.28 3.22 -17.55
N LEU A 76 0.03 2.94 -17.66
CA LEU A 76 1.07 3.62 -16.88
C LEU A 76 1.07 5.15 -17.12
N THR A 77 0.82 5.54 -18.36
CA THR A 77 0.65 6.95 -18.75
C THR A 77 -0.63 7.54 -18.14
N GLN A 78 -1.76 6.83 -18.20
CA GLN A 78 -3.04 7.30 -17.66
C GLN A 78 -3.02 7.56 -16.16
N ILE A 79 -2.24 6.77 -15.40
CA ILE A 79 -2.09 6.94 -13.95
C ILE A 79 -0.97 7.92 -13.57
N GLY A 80 -0.24 8.47 -14.55
CA GLY A 80 0.81 9.47 -14.32
C GLY A 80 2.05 8.94 -13.61
N LEU A 81 2.34 7.64 -13.69
CA LEU A 81 3.36 6.98 -12.85
C LEU A 81 4.76 7.61 -12.96
N VAL A 82 5.22 7.84 -14.21
CA VAL A 82 6.55 8.39 -14.47
C VAL A 82 6.66 9.84 -13.99
N GLU A 83 5.61 10.64 -14.21
CA GLU A 83 5.57 12.04 -13.77
C GLU A 83 5.54 12.14 -12.24
N PHE A 84 4.79 11.27 -11.57
CA PHE A 84 4.82 11.14 -10.11
C PHE A 84 6.25 10.91 -9.61
N CYS A 85 6.93 9.89 -10.12
CA CYS A 85 8.30 9.56 -9.69
C CYS A 85 9.32 10.67 -10.03
N LYS A 86 9.06 11.47 -11.07
CA LYS A 86 9.89 12.60 -11.46
C LYS A 86 9.75 13.79 -10.52
N THR A 87 8.54 14.03 -10.00
CA THR A 87 8.22 15.21 -9.19
C THR A 87 8.30 14.97 -7.68
N ASN A 88 8.09 13.73 -7.23
CA ASN A 88 7.94 13.40 -5.80
C ASN A 88 9.20 12.83 -5.13
N TYR A 89 10.32 12.68 -5.85
CA TYR A 89 11.49 12.01 -5.27
C TYR A 89 12.19 12.85 -4.20
N SER A 90 12.25 14.17 -4.32
CA SER A 90 12.91 15.04 -3.35
C SER A 90 11.94 15.58 -2.31
N GLN A 91 10.84 16.19 -2.77
CA GLN A 91 9.81 16.80 -1.92
C GLN A 91 8.42 16.29 -2.33
N PRO A 92 7.45 16.24 -1.40
CA PRO A 92 6.07 15.91 -1.76
C PRO A 92 5.52 16.90 -2.79
N ALA A 93 4.97 16.38 -3.88
CA ALA A 93 4.29 17.14 -4.91
C ALA A 93 2.93 16.51 -5.19
N THR A 94 1.87 17.24 -4.84
CA THR A 94 0.50 16.76 -5.02
C THR A 94 0.11 16.77 -6.48
N ILE A 95 -0.14 15.58 -7.05
CA ILE A 95 -0.80 15.42 -8.35
C ILE A 95 -2.31 15.30 -8.10
N THR A 96 -3.07 16.29 -8.56
CA THR A 96 -4.53 16.36 -8.32
C THR A 96 -5.35 15.72 -9.42
N THR A 97 -4.78 15.56 -10.62
CA THR A 97 -5.50 15.06 -11.79
C THR A 97 -4.66 14.05 -12.55
N ILE A 98 -5.32 12.97 -12.97
CA ILE A 98 -4.79 11.94 -13.86
C ILE A 98 -5.87 11.59 -14.89
N GLN A 99 -5.50 10.91 -15.97
CA GLN A 99 -6.46 10.60 -17.04
C GLN A 99 -7.25 9.30 -16.76
N SER A 100 -6.75 8.45 -15.85
CA SER A 100 -7.47 7.25 -15.42
C SER A 100 -8.81 7.60 -14.76
N LYS A 101 -9.87 6.90 -15.17
CA LYS A 101 -11.21 7.01 -14.59
C LYS A 101 -11.49 5.99 -13.49
N THR A 102 -10.54 5.08 -13.26
CA THR A 102 -10.70 3.99 -12.29
C THR A 102 -9.60 4.00 -11.23
N ALA A 103 -8.63 4.90 -11.30
CA ALA A 103 -7.60 5.06 -10.28
C ALA A 103 -7.60 6.47 -9.71
N MET A 104 -7.25 6.59 -8.44
CA MET A 104 -6.88 7.87 -7.84
C MET A 104 -5.43 8.22 -8.19
N PRO A 105 -5.06 9.51 -8.22
CA PRO A 105 -3.66 9.90 -8.29
C PRO A 105 -2.82 9.25 -7.18
N LEU A 106 -1.67 8.70 -7.55
CA LEU A 106 -0.65 8.24 -6.61
C LEU A 106 -0.20 9.40 -5.72
N ARG A 107 -0.05 9.16 -4.43
CA ARG A 107 0.30 10.19 -3.44
C ARG A 107 1.46 9.74 -2.55
N ARG A 108 2.36 10.68 -2.26
CA ARG A 108 3.23 10.64 -1.08
C ARG A 108 2.40 11.11 0.11
N ILE A 109 2.31 10.31 1.16
CA ILE A 109 1.36 10.51 2.24
C ILE A 109 2.09 10.60 3.60
N THR A 110 1.66 11.55 4.40
CA THR A 110 2.04 11.74 5.81
C THR A 110 0.79 11.78 6.67
N ILE A 111 0.95 11.68 8.00
CA ILE A 111 -0.16 11.84 8.96
C ILE A 111 -0.91 13.16 8.73
N SER A 112 -0.21 14.26 8.44
CA SER A 112 -0.83 15.57 8.24
C SER A 112 -1.66 15.67 6.96
N THR A 113 -1.34 14.89 5.93
CA THR A 113 -2.05 14.87 4.64
C THR A 113 -3.10 13.75 4.54
N MET A 114 -3.18 12.87 5.54
CA MET A 114 -4.05 11.69 5.55
C MET A 114 -5.53 12.04 5.36
N ASN A 115 -6.04 13.01 6.13
CA ASN A 115 -7.45 13.39 6.08
C ASN A 115 -7.83 13.98 4.71
N GLU A 116 -6.93 14.77 4.08
CA GLU A 116 -7.15 15.28 2.72
C GLU A 116 -7.33 14.11 1.72
N TYR A 117 -6.48 13.09 1.80
CA TYR A 117 -6.57 11.93 0.92
C TYR A 117 -7.86 11.14 1.15
N ILE A 118 -8.27 10.97 2.42
CA ILE A 118 -9.52 10.27 2.78
C ILE A 118 -10.74 10.97 2.18
N GLU A 119 -10.85 12.30 2.32
CA GLU A 119 -11.97 13.06 1.75
C GLU A 119 -12.01 12.96 0.21
N LEU A 120 -10.84 13.04 -0.44
CA LEU A 120 -10.73 12.84 -1.88
C LEU A 120 -11.12 11.42 -2.30
N ALA A 121 -10.75 10.41 -1.52
CA ALA A 121 -11.12 9.02 -1.78
C ALA A 121 -12.62 8.81 -1.63
N LYS A 122 -13.24 9.33 -0.56
CA LYS A 122 -14.68 9.27 -0.34
C LYS A 122 -15.45 9.89 -1.51
N GLY A 123 -15.08 11.10 -1.91
CA GLY A 123 -15.70 11.78 -3.06
C GLY A 123 -15.48 11.07 -4.38
N TYR A 124 -14.30 10.48 -4.59
CA TYR A 124 -13.99 9.76 -5.82
C TYR A 124 -14.75 8.43 -5.94
N PHE A 125 -14.75 7.61 -4.89
CA PHE A 125 -15.35 6.29 -4.92
C PHE A 125 -16.88 6.31 -4.77
N SER A 126 -17.47 7.38 -4.20
CA SER A 126 -18.94 7.49 -4.11
C SER A 126 -19.60 7.49 -5.49
N HIS A 127 -18.97 8.11 -6.49
CA HIS A 127 -19.42 8.09 -7.88
C HIS A 127 -19.25 6.75 -8.59
N LEU A 128 -18.47 5.83 -8.02
CA LEU A 128 -18.19 4.51 -8.60
C LEU A 128 -18.94 3.40 -7.86
N CYS A 129 -19.37 3.66 -6.63
CA CYS A 129 -20.00 2.72 -5.72
C CYS A 129 -21.35 3.28 -5.26
N ASP A 130 -22.28 3.43 -6.22
CA ASP A 130 -23.59 4.03 -5.96
C ASP A 130 -24.30 3.39 -4.77
N SER A 131 -24.89 4.24 -3.92
CA SER A 131 -25.67 3.85 -2.74
C SER A 131 -24.90 3.05 -1.68
N LYS A 132 -23.57 3.02 -1.70
CA LYS A 132 -22.75 2.38 -0.67
C LYS A 132 -22.19 3.38 0.33
N ASP A 133 -22.21 3.02 1.61
CA ASP A 133 -21.53 3.74 2.68
C ASP A 133 -20.02 3.42 2.63
N LEU A 134 -19.22 4.48 2.53
CA LEU A 134 -17.77 4.45 2.38
C LEU A 134 -17.02 4.80 3.68
N ASP A 135 -17.70 4.95 4.81
CA ASP A 135 -17.03 5.29 6.07
C ASP A 135 -16.02 4.22 6.51
N PHE A 136 -16.29 2.95 6.20
CA PHE A 136 -15.31 1.88 6.39
C PHE A 136 -14.09 1.97 5.47
N LEU A 137 -14.23 2.54 4.26
CA LEU A 137 -13.09 2.81 3.38
C LEU A 137 -12.19 3.89 4.01
N ASN A 138 -12.80 4.94 4.59
CA ASN A 138 -12.07 6.01 5.28
C ASN A 138 -11.28 5.47 6.47
N LEU A 139 -11.93 4.66 7.31
CA LEU A 139 -11.27 3.98 8.42
C LEU A 139 -10.14 3.09 7.91
N THR A 140 -10.37 2.30 6.86
CA THR A 140 -9.36 1.43 6.25
C THR A 140 -8.13 2.23 5.81
N ILE A 141 -8.32 3.31 5.04
CA ILE A 141 -7.22 4.15 4.56
C ILE A 141 -6.43 4.73 5.74
N SER A 142 -7.12 5.26 6.76
CA SER A 142 -6.48 5.79 7.97
C SER A 142 -5.63 4.74 8.67
N GLU A 143 -6.17 3.54 8.89
CA GLU A 143 -5.45 2.46 9.58
C GLU A 143 -4.28 1.90 8.76
N LEU A 144 -4.41 1.82 7.43
CA LEU A 144 -3.30 1.43 6.56
C LEU A 144 -2.16 2.44 6.64
N ILE A 145 -2.47 3.75 6.57
CA ILE A 145 -1.47 4.82 6.66
C ILE A 145 -0.80 4.82 8.04
N ASN A 146 -1.56 4.73 9.12
CA ASN A 146 -0.99 4.67 10.47
C ASN A 146 -0.09 3.44 10.66
N ASN A 147 -0.51 2.26 10.17
CA ASN A 147 0.30 1.04 10.31
C ASN A 147 1.61 1.08 9.52
N VAL A 148 1.62 1.72 8.36
CA VAL A 148 2.86 1.95 7.60
C VAL A 148 3.70 3.02 8.31
N ASN A 149 3.13 4.18 8.61
CA ASN A 149 3.87 5.31 9.17
C ASN A 149 4.48 5.03 10.56
N ASP A 150 3.73 4.40 11.47
CA ASP A 150 4.17 4.07 12.84
C ASP A 150 5.39 3.14 12.88
N HIS A 151 5.62 2.39 11.79
CA HIS A 151 6.68 1.38 11.69
C HIS A 151 7.77 1.73 10.69
N SER A 152 7.61 2.84 9.97
CA SER A 152 8.46 3.12 8.82
C SER A 152 9.86 3.55 9.28
N LEU A 153 10.01 4.56 10.14
CA LEU A 153 11.27 5.34 10.22
C LEU A 153 11.84 5.61 8.80
N SER A 154 10.97 5.67 7.78
CA SER A 154 11.40 5.64 6.39
C SER A 154 11.95 7.00 6.02
N LYS A 155 13.02 6.98 5.23
CA LYS A 155 13.66 8.20 4.75
C LYS A 155 12.94 8.84 3.56
N ILE A 156 11.98 8.13 2.97
CA ILE A 156 11.29 8.53 1.74
C ILE A 156 9.77 8.69 1.92
N ASP A 157 9.26 8.75 3.16
CA ASP A 157 7.84 8.74 3.53
C ASP A 157 7.08 7.48 3.05
N ALA A 158 5.76 7.47 3.29
CA ALA A 158 4.84 6.45 2.80
C ALA A 158 4.17 6.89 1.48
N TYR A 159 3.72 5.91 0.71
CA TYR A 159 3.05 6.09 -0.57
C TYR A 159 1.72 5.36 -0.58
N ILE A 160 0.70 5.94 -1.20
CA ILE A 160 -0.64 5.35 -1.31
C ILE A 160 -1.17 5.41 -2.74
N PHE A 161 -1.76 4.29 -3.18
CA PHE A 161 -2.43 4.18 -4.47
C PHE A 161 -3.72 3.38 -4.30
N SER A 162 -4.81 3.93 -4.84
CA SER A 162 -6.14 3.34 -4.76
C SER A 162 -6.75 3.22 -6.14
N GLN A 163 -7.33 2.06 -6.45
CA GLN A 163 -7.89 1.76 -7.77
C GLN A 163 -9.15 0.90 -7.66
N PHE A 164 -10.20 1.29 -8.38
CA PHE A 164 -11.38 0.49 -8.61
C PHE A 164 -11.20 -0.45 -9.81
N TYR A 165 -11.67 -1.67 -9.67
CA TYR A 165 -11.72 -2.70 -10.71
C TYR A 165 -13.18 -3.02 -11.04
N PRO A 166 -13.79 -2.35 -12.04
CA PRO A 166 -15.22 -2.49 -12.32
C PRO A 166 -15.67 -3.94 -12.58
N LYS A 167 -14.88 -4.70 -13.33
CA LYS A 167 -15.20 -6.12 -13.64
C LYS A 167 -15.17 -7.04 -12.42
N LEU A 168 -14.39 -6.68 -11.40
CA LEU A 168 -14.29 -7.43 -10.14
C LEU A 168 -15.16 -6.80 -9.04
N ASN A 169 -15.79 -5.66 -9.33
CA ASN A 169 -16.45 -4.80 -8.36
C ASN A 169 -15.66 -4.62 -7.05
N THR A 170 -14.35 -4.33 -7.20
CA THR A 170 -13.39 -4.34 -6.08
C THR A 170 -12.59 -3.05 -6.06
N ILE A 171 -12.44 -2.43 -4.89
CA ILE A 171 -11.49 -1.35 -4.64
C ILE A 171 -10.22 -1.97 -4.06
N LYS A 172 -9.06 -1.70 -4.66
CA LYS A 172 -7.77 -2.03 -4.09
C LYS A 172 -7.12 -0.76 -3.54
N VAL A 173 -6.78 -0.76 -2.26
CA VAL A 173 -6.02 0.31 -1.61
C VAL A 173 -4.68 -0.26 -1.19
N VAL A 174 -3.58 0.40 -1.58
CA VAL A 174 -2.23 -0.02 -1.22
C VAL A 174 -1.49 1.13 -0.58
N VAL A 175 -0.88 0.86 0.57
CA VAL A 175 0.04 1.78 1.25
C VAL A 175 1.38 1.08 1.46
N GLY A 176 2.49 1.77 1.23
CA GLY A 176 3.81 1.20 1.50
C GLY A 176 4.90 2.22 1.79
N ASP A 177 5.95 1.74 2.45
CA ASP A 177 7.18 2.47 2.77
C ASP A 177 8.43 1.62 2.49
N LEU A 178 9.60 2.27 2.54
CA LEU A 178 10.92 1.62 2.62
C LEU A 178 11.56 1.85 3.99
N GLY A 179 10.83 1.44 5.03
CA GLY A 179 11.19 1.59 6.42
C GLY A 179 11.93 0.41 7.03
N ILE A 180 11.95 0.34 8.37
CA ILE A 180 12.52 -0.80 9.10
C ILE A 180 11.64 -2.07 9.00
N GLY A 181 10.35 -1.90 8.71
CA GLY A 181 9.38 -2.99 8.63
C GLY A 181 8.80 -3.42 9.98
N ILE A 182 7.64 -4.06 9.93
CA ILE A 182 6.93 -4.61 11.10
C ILE A 182 7.84 -5.54 11.92
N PRO A 183 8.58 -6.52 11.32
CA PRO A 183 9.43 -7.42 12.09
C PRO A 183 10.45 -6.72 12.97
N ASN A 184 11.17 -5.75 12.42
CA ASN A 184 12.21 -5.04 13.16
C ASN A 184 11.58 -4.16 14.26
N SER A 185 10.49 -3.47 13.97
CA SER A 185 9.78 -2.65 14.96
C SER A 185 9.27 -3.49 16.15
N VAL A 186 8.66 -4.64 15.88
CA VAL A 186 8.22 -5.59 16.92
C VAL A 186 9.40 -6.10 17.74
N ASN A 187 10.48 -6.50 17.09
CA ASN A 187 11.65 -7.05 17.76
C ASN A 187 12.43 -6.00 18.57
N GLU A 188 12.43 -4.74 18.14
CA GLU A 188 12.94 -3.63 18.95
C GLU A 188 12.14 -3.44 20.24
N TYR A 189 10.81 -3.49 20.16
CA TYR A 189 9.94 -3.44 21.34
C TYR A 189 10.18 -4.63 22.28
N ARG A 190 10.21 -5.84 21.74
CA ARG A 190 10.46 -7.08 22.52
C ARG A 190 11.84 -7.07 23.18
N ARG A 191 12.87 -6.56 22.50
CA ARG A 191 14.22 -6.38 23.06
C ARG A 191 14.20 -5.43 24.25
N LYS A 192 13.46 -4.32 24.20
CA LYS A 192 13.28 -3.40 25.35
C LYS A 192 12.63 -4.10 26.55
N LEU A 193 11.73 -5.04 26.28
CA LEU A 193 11.10 -5.89 27.30
C LEU A 193 11.94 -7.12 27.70
N LYS A 194 13.16 -7.27 27.18
CA LYS A 194 14.03 -8.46 27.39
C LYS A 194 13.37 -9.78 27.00
N GLN A 195 12.52 -9.76 25.97
CA GLN A 195 11.86 -10.94 25.40
C GLN A 195 12.66 -11.50 24.22
N SER A 196 12.40 -12.77 23.87
CA SER A 196 13.00 -13.41 22.69
C SER A 196 12.63 -12.68 21.40
N ILE A 197 13.58 -12.63 20.47
CA ILE A 197 13.38 -12.12 19.11
C ILE A 197 12.56 -13.13 18.31
N LEU A 198 11.62 -12.63 17.53
CA LEU A 198 10.76 -13.40 16.64
C LEU A 198 11.32 -13.40 15.22
N THR A 199 11.05 -14.45 14.45
CA THR A 199 11.25 -14.42 12.99
C THR A 199 10.32 -13.41 12.33
N ASP A 200 10.60 -13.01 11.09
CA ASP A 200 9.76 -12.05 10.36
C ASP A 200 8.28 -12.49 10.26
N LYS A 201 8.05 -13.77 10.00
CA LYS A 201 6.71 -14.38 9.95
C LYS A 201 5.99 -14.30 11.31
N GLU A 202 6.68 -14.69 12.38
CA GLU A 202 6.13 -14.65 13.74
C GLU A 202 5.88 -13.22 14.21
N ALA A 203 6.76 -12.28 13.85
CA ALA A 203 6.63 -10.88 14.23
C ALA A 203 5.43 -10.21 13.55
N ILE A 204 5.15 -10.52 12.27
CA ILE A 204 3.93 -10.05 11.60
C ILE A 204 2.68 -10.63 12.28
N LEU A 205 2.66 -11.95 12.58
CA LEU A 205 1.54 -12.55 13.31
C LEU A 205 1.35 -11.94 14.69
N TRP A 206 2.44 -11.66 15.39
CA TRP A 206 2.43 -11.00 16.68
C TRP A 206 1.89 -9.57 16.56
N ALA A 207 2.22 -8.83 15.52
CA ALA A 207 1.75 -7.45 15.33
C ALA A 207 0.23 -7.36 15.10
N ILE A 208 -0.34 -8.36 14.43
CA ILE A 208 -1.78 -8.40 14.12
C ILE A 208 -2.62 -9.11 15.20
N ASP A 209 -2.00 -9.60 16.28
CA ASP A 209 -2.73 -10.16 17.41
C ASP A 209 -3.25 -9.04 18.33
N LYS A 210 -4.52 -9.14 18.73
CA LYS A 210 -5.28 -8.09 19.42
C LYS A 210 -4.68 -7.73 20.79
N ASN A 211 -4.10 -8.74 21.45
CA ASN A 211 -3.54 -8.62 22.78
C ASN A 211 -2.16 -7.93 22.82
N THR A 212 -1.47 -7.88 21.70
CA THR A 212 -0.07 -7.44 21.57
C THR A 212 0.03 -6.08 20.89
N SER A 213 -0.80 -5.84 19.88
CA SER A 213 -0.96 -4.53 19.22
C SER A 213 -1.33 -3.44 20.24
N THR A 214 -2.26 -3.73 21.14
CA THR A 214 -2.73 -2.82 22.20
C THR A 214 -1.70 -2.54 23.29
N LYS A 215 -0.80 -3.51 23.59
CA LYS A 215 0.21 -3.37 24.66
C LYS A 215 1.46 -2.61 24.22
N SER A 216 1.84 -2.73 22.96
CA SER A 216 3.01 -2.02 22.40
C SER A 216 2.74 -0.55 22.11
N ARG A 217 1.47 -0.13 22.06
CA ARG A 217 1.07 1.24 21.71
C ARG A 217 0.12 1.86 22.76
N PRO A 218 0.62 2.42 23.88
CA PRO A 218 -0.21 2.98 24.95
C PRO A 218 -1.11 4.15 24.52
N HIS A 219 -0.73 4.88 23.47
CA HIS A 219 -1.50 5.99 22.90
C HIS A 219 -2.53 5.55 21.83
N ASN A 220 -2.38 4.35 21.25
CA ASN A 220 -3.33 3.75 20.29
C ASN A 220 -4.05 2.57 20.96
N ARG A 221 -4.70 2.80 22.11
CA ARG A 221 -5.42 1.76 22.86
C ARG A 221 -6.56 1.17 22.02
N GLY A 222 -6.21 0.08 21.33
CA GLY A 222 -7.05 -0.83 20.55
C GLY A 222 -7.68 -0.17 19.35
N LYS A 223 -7.22 -0.47 18.11
CA LYS A 223 -8.03 -0.39 16.87
C LYS A 223 -7.27 -0.52 15.53
N GLY A 224 -5.94 -0.45 15.45
CA GLY A 224 -5.21 -0.45 14.16
C GLY A 224 -5.47 -1.65 13.25
N PHE A 225 -4.72 -2.74 13.46
CA PHE A 225 -4.99 -3.99 12.75
C PHE A 225 -6.31 -4.64 13.16
N ASP A 226 -6.80 -4.39 14.38
CA ASP A 226 -8.09 -4.95 14.82
C ASP A 226 -9.24 -4.48 13.93
N ASN A 227 -9.34 -3.17 13.63
CA ASN A 227 -10.33 -2.65 12.70
C ASN A 227 -10.17 -3.24 11.31
N LEU A 228 -8.94 -3.34 10.81
CA LEU A 228 -8.67 -3.91 9.50
C LEU A 228 -9.10 -5.38 9.42
N ILE A 229 -8.85 -6.17 10.47
CA ILE A 229 -9.24 -7.58 10.56
C ILE A 229 -10.76 -7.72 10.71
N GLU A 230 -11.40 -6.93 11.57
CA GLU A 230 -12.86 -6.91 11.74
C GLU A 230 -13.55 -6.54 10.42
N PHE A 231 -13.04 -5.52 9.71
CA PHE A 231 -13.54 -5.14 8.40
C PHE A 231 -13.27 -6.22 7.34
N THR A 232 -12.08 -6.83 7.32
CA THR A 232 -11.76 -7.97 6.45
C THR A 232 -12.78 -9.09 6.62
N ASN A 233 -13.18 -9.37 7.87
CA ASN A 233 -14.16 -10.41 8.17
C ASN A 233 -15.57 -10.01 7.72
N TYR A 234 -15.97 -8.76 7.95
CA TYR A 234 -17.29 -8.25 7.56
C TYR A 234 -17.46 -8.17 6.04
N ASN A 235 -16.57 -7.44 5.36
CA ASN A 235 -16.62 -7.22 3.91
C ASN A 235 -16.19 -8.45 3.10
N LYS A 236 -15.64 -9.48 3.77
CA LYS A 236 -14.98 -10.65 3.15
C LYS A 236 -13.78 -10.25 2.29
N SER A 237 -13.17 -9.10 2.59
CA SER A 237 -11.99 -8.58 1.89
C SER A 237 -10.81 -9.53 1.95
N ILE A 238 -9.79 -9.22 1.16
CA ILE A 238 -8.47 -9.84 1.27
C ILE A 238 -7.44 -8.77 1.60
N MET A 239 -6.68 -8.98 2.67
CA MET A 239 -5.56 -8.13 3.05
C MET A 239 -4.24 -8.87 2.82
N TYR A 240 -3.26 -8.17 2.23
CA TYR A 240 -1.90 -8.65 2.11
C TYR A 240 -0.95 -7.70 2.84
N ILE A 241 -0.08 -8.23 3.69
CA ILE A 241 0.99 -7.50 4.37
C ILE A 241 2.31 -8.09 3.91
N TYR A 242 3.09 -7.30 3.19
CA TYR A 242 4.48 -7.58 2.83
C TYR A 242 5.34 -6.82 3.83
N SER A 243 6.17 -7.51 4.60
CA SER A 243 7.16 -6.82 5.43
C SER A 243 8.44 -7.63 5.54
N ASN A 244 9.55 -6.99 5.15
CA ASN A 244 10.85 -7.62 5.05
C ASN A 244 10.79 -8.96 4.31
N SER A 245 11.19 -10.07 4.93
CA SER A 245 11.25 -11.38 4.27
C SER A 245 9.94 -12.18 4.32
N ALA A 246 8.84 -11.60 4.80
CA ALA A 246 7.58 -12.32 5.00
C ALA A 246 6.38 -11.64 4.35
N ILE A 247 5.41 -12.47 3.97
CA ILE A 247 4.08 -12.04 3.53
C ILE A 247 3.03 -12.71 4.40
N LEU A 248 2.06 -11.93 4.87
CA LEU A 248 0.83 -12.45 5.46
C LEU A 248 -0.35 -12.12 4.55
N ALA A 249 -1.10 -13.14 4.13
CA ALA A 249 -2.41 -12.96 3.53
C ALA A 249 -3.49 -13.23 4.59
N VAL A 250 -4.49 -12.36 4.68
CA VAL A 250 -5.62 -12.48 5.59
C VAL A 250 -6.93 -12.38 4.80
N SER A 251 -7.85 -13.27 5.15
CA SER A 251 -9.26 -13.27 4.70
C SER A 251 -10.14 -13.68 5.88
N GLN A 252 -11.47 -13.62 5.72
CA GLN A 252 -12.47 -13.81 6.79
C GLN A 252 -12.18 -14.96 7.78
N LYS A 253 -11.61 -16.08 7.32
CA LYS A 253 -11.38 -17.27 8.15
C LYS A 253 -9.97 -17.85 8.05
N ARG A 254 -9.09 -17.21 7.29
CA ARG A 254 -7.78 -17.78 6.96
C ARG A 254 -6.70 -16.72 7.02
N LYS A 255 -5.61 -17.09 7.69
CA LYS A 255 -4.33 -16.41 7.67
C LYS A 255 -3.33 -17.36 7.01
N ALA A 256 -2.57 -16.89 6.04
CA ALA A 256 -1.55 -17.69 5.37
C ALA A 256 -0.24 -16.90 5.32
N LEU A 257 0.84 -17.53 5.75
CA LEU A 257 2.18 -16.95 5.76
C LEU A 257 3.00 -17.52 4.60
N PHE A 258 3.76 -16.64 3.96
CA PHE A 258 4.67 -16.99 2.88
C PHE A 258 6.01 -16.29 3.09
N ASP A 259 7.05 -16.80 2.45
CA ASP A 259 8.28 -16.02 2.26
C ASP A 259 8.02 -14.92 1.24
N ASN A 260 8.63 -13.76 1.44
CA ASN A 260 8.47 -12.66 0.52
C ASN A 260 9.14 -12.99 -0.81
N THR A 261 8.33 -13.04 -1.86
CA THR A 261 8.78 -13.29 -3.24
C THR A 261 9.66 -12.17 -3.79
N ILE A 262 9.69 -11.02 -3.11
CA ILE A 262 10.57 -9.89 -3.39
C ILE A 262 11.73 -9.95 -2.39
N ALA A 263 12.73 -10.76 -2.69
CA ALA A 263 13.99 -10.77 -1.96
C ALA A 263 14.58 -9.35 -1.81
N ASN A 264 15.23 -9.10 -0.69
CA ASN A 264 15.82 -7.81 -0.30
C ASN A 264 14.84 -6.66 -0.04
N PHE A 265 13.52 -6.88 -0.11
CA PHE A 265 12.56 -5.89 0.35
C PHE A 265 12.79 -5.56 1.84
N LYS A 266 12.83 -4.28 2.17
CA LYS A 266 12.92 -3.76 3.54
C LYS A 266 11.89 -2.65 3.70
N GLY A 267 10.99 -2.83 4.66
CA GLY A 267 9.86 -1.92 4.87
C GLY A 267 8.55 -2.66 5.07
N THR A 268 7.46 -1.91 4.89
CA THR A 268 6.09 -2.43 5.02
C THR A 268 5.29 -2.02 3.79
N LEU A 269 4.54 -2.95 3.21
CA LEU A 269 3.55 -2.68 2.18
C LEU A 269 2.29 -3.46 2.52
N ILE A 270 1.15 -2.77 2.57
CA ILE A 270 -0.15 -3.35 2.89
C ILE A 270 -1.12 -3.06 1.75
N GLN A 271 -1.75 -4.10 1.22
CA GLN A 271 -2.85 -3.99 0.26
C GLN A 271 -4.13 -4.51 0.91
N MET A 272 -5.23 -3.78 0.71
CA MET A 272 -6.58 -4.21 1.04
C MET A 272 -7.42 -4.29 -0.24
N GLU A 273 -8.09 -5.42 -0.44
CA GLU A 273 -9.03 -5.66 -1.54
C GLU A 273 -10.46 -5.67 -0.99
N ILE A 274 -11.20 -4.61 -1.27
CA ILE A 274 -12.53 -4.33 -0.71
C ILE A 274 -13.58 -4.65 -1.78
N TYR A 275 -14.47 -5.59 -1.48
CA TYR A 275 -15.57 -5.95 -2.37
C TYR A 275 -16.71 -4.96 -2.20
N VAL A 276 -17.06 -4.22 -3.25
CA VAL A 276 -18.04 -3.14 -3.19
C VAL A 276 -19.44 -3.68 -2.87
N ASP A 277 -19.80 -4.86 -3.39
CA ASP A 277 -21.09 -5.50 -3.11
C ASP A 277 -21.33 -5.72 -1.61
N ASN A 278 -20.26 -5.98 -0.86
CA ASN A 278 -20.30 -6.24 0.59
C ASN A 278 -20.13 -4.97 1.43
N LEU A 279 -20.09 -3.79 0.82
CA LEU A 279 -20.19 -2.53 1.56
C LEU A 279 -21.65 -2.30 2.01
N PRO A 280 -21.87 -1.72 3.20
CA PRO A 280 -23.21 -1.41 3.66
C PRO A 280 -23.87 -0.38 2.73
N PRO A 281 -25.20 -0.40 2.58
CA PRO A 281 -25.90 0.67 1.89
C PRO A 281 -25.80 1.96 2.72
N ILE A 282 -25.90 3.12 2.06
CA ILE A 282 -26.14 4.38 2.76
C ILE A 282 -27.49 4.26 3.48
N ALA A 283 -27.54 4.58 4.77
CA ALA A 283 -28.80 4.59 5.51
C ALA A 283 -29.76 5.60 4.86
N ASN A 284 -30.92 5.13 4.39
CA ASN A 284 -32.00 5.99 3.92
C ASN A 284 -32.67 6.61 5.15
N ILE A 285 -32.20 7.79 5.56
CA ILE A 285 -32.79 8.53 6.69
C ILE A 285 -34.29 8.78 6.47
N GLU A 286 -34.76 8.87 5.22
CA GLU A 286 -36.19 9.06 4.92
C GLU A 286 -37.04 7.81 5.17
N GLU A 287 -36.58 6.59 4.86
CA GLU A 287 -37.38 5.37 5.09
C GLU A 287 -37.49 5.03 6.59
N ASP A 288 -36.39 5.18 7.34
CA ASP A 288 -36.38 4.96 8.79
C ASP A 288 -37.27 5.98 9.54
N PHE A 289 -37.39 7.21 9.04
CA PHE A 289 -38.27 8.24 9.62
C PHE A 289 -39.76 7.93 9.42
N TRP A 290 -40.16 7.26 8.34
CA TRP A 290 -41.56 6.87 8.12
C TRP A 290 -41.94 5.59 8.87
N GLU A 291 -41.00 4.66 9.07
CA GLU A 291 -41.24 3.44 9.88
C GLU A 291 -41.30 3.73 11.39
N LEU A 292 -40.52 4.70 11.90
CA LEU A 292 -40.53 5.08 13.30
C LEU A 292 -41.76 5.91 13.73
N ASN A 293 -42.48 6.52 12.77
CA ASN A 293 -43.67 7.33 13.03
C ASN A 293 -44.99 6.56 12.78
N GLN A 294 -44.94 5.24 12.62
CA GLN A 294 -46.13 4.37 12.49
C GLN A 294 -46.52 3.62 13.80
N PHE A 295 -45.95 4.01 14.95
CA PHE A 295 -46.31 3.47 16.27
C PHE A 295 -46.82 4.56 17.23
#